data_AF-A0A1H6RPK5-F1
#
_entry.id   AF-A0A1H6RPK5-F1
#
_cell.length_a   1.000
_cell.length_b   1.000
_cell.length_c   1.000
_cell.angle_alpha   90.00
_cell.angle_beta   90.00
_cell.angle_gamma   90.00
#
_symmetry.space_group_name_H-M   'P 1'
#
loop_
_entity.id
_entity.type
_entity.pdbx_description
1 polymer ?
#
loop_
_entity_poly.entity_id
_entity_poly.type
_entity_poly.pdbx_seq_one_letter_code
_entity_poly.pdbx_strand_id
1 'polypeptide(L)'
;MNKYLLFIFLFPILVFSQNINPKKEKIFQDLVVSSQTPDEVKNLNLRANNLFEMPSEIQNFRNLRHLNVMKNNIEFWSDSATNFPKLEVLLFNENELKQIPNSIDLCQNLRKIDLSANKLNELPENFTKLKKLKHLTFSVNNISILPEDLGSCKNIEVIEMDNNQLSFLPATISKLKKLSFLDISYNQFNELDENWLHFPKLKHFNLDYNKLSTIPAEVYNLKKLEVLQINFNNLKELPESIVNLQNLNTLTIAQNQIQFLPKEIGKLKNLKTLILTGNPISQEELLRIKKELPNCAVYF
;
A
#
# COMPACT_ATOMS: atom_id res chain seq x y z
N MET A 1 10.62 -11.58 34.74
CA MET A 1 10.01 -10.30 34.28
C MET A 1 10.62 -9.98 32.92
N ASN A 2 10.10 -10.62 31.87
CA ASN A 2 10.72 -10.63 30.54
C ASN A 2 10.43 -9.31 29.82
N LYS A 3 11.47 -8.51 29.62
CA LYS A 3 11.45 -7.38 28.69
C LYS A 3 11.66 -7.95 27.28
N TYR A 4 10.56 -8.25 26.58
CA TYR A 4 10.61 -8.41 25.13
C TYR A 4 10.81 -7.01 24.53
N LEU A 5 12.03 -6.70 24.09
CA LEU A 5 12.25 -5.59 23.18
C LEU A 5 11.62 -5.97 21.83
N LEU A 6 10.45 -5.41 21.56
CA LEU A 6 9.93 -5.30 20.20
C LEU A 6 10.90 -4.39 19.43
N PHE A 7 11.84 -4.96 18.69
CA PHE A 7 12.54 -4.21 17.65
C PHE A 7 11.56 -4.02 16.50
N ILE A 8 10.70 -3.02 16.62
CA ILE A 8 10.04 -2.42 15.46
C ILE A 8 11.17 -1.74 14.70
N PHE A 9 11.69 -2.41 13.66
CA PHE A 9 12.37 -1.68 12.61
C PHE A 9 11.31 -0.82 11.93
N LEU A 10 11.11 0.39 12.48
CA LEU A 10 10.66 1.54 11.74
C LEU A 10 11.75 1.79 10.68
N PHE A 11 11.73 1.01 9.60
CA PHE A 11 12.20 1.55 8.34
C PHE A 11 11.37 2.81 8.14
N PRO A 12 12.00 3.94 7.83
CA PRO A 12 11.24 5.14 7.56
C PRO A 12 10.25 4.75 6.46
N ILE A 13 8.97 4.75 6.81
CA ILE A 13 7.93 5.05 5.83
C ILE A 13 8.48 6.33 5.23
N LEU A 14 9.05 6.23 4.03
CA LEU A 14 9.26 7.39 3.19
C LEU A 14 7.85 7.81 2.82
N VAL A 15 7.18 8.43 3.80
CA VAL A 15 6.15 9.40 3.55
C VAL A 15 6.90 10.41 2.70
N PHE A 16 6.87 10.25 1.38
CA PHE A 16 7.03 11.37 0.46
C PHE A 16 5.79 12.25 0.63
N SER A 17 5.60 12.75 1.85
CA SER A 17 5.09 14.08 2.12
C SER A 17 6.25 14.98 1.74
N GLN A 18 5.98 15.93 0.85
CA GLN A 18 6.94 16.85 0.27
C GLN A 18 7.73 16.31 -0.93
N ASN A 19 7.02 16.03 -2.02
CA ASN A 19 7.45 16.58 -3.31
C ASN A 19 6.25 17.24 -4.01
N ILE A 20 5.58 18.15 -3.29
CA ILE A 20 5.02 19.32 -3.95
C ILE A 20 6.24 20.09 -4.42
N ASN A 21 6.35 20.42 -5.71
CA ASN A 21 7.38 21.33 -6.18
C ASN A 21 7.14 22.70 -5.50
N PRO A 22 7.82 23.05 -4.38
CA PRO A 22 7.23 23.94 -3.38
C PRO A 22 7.51 25.42 -3.63
N LYS A 23 7.85 25.86 -4.85
CA LYS A 23 8.44 27.20 -5.04
C LYS A 23 7.85 28.13 -6.10
N LYS A 24 6.67 27.87 -6.70
CA LYS A 24 6.09 28.86 -7.64
C LYS A 24 4.59 29.15 -7.56
N GLU A 25 3.76 28.25 -7.04
CA GLU A 25 2.30 28.45 -7.08
C GLU A 25 1.72 28.73 -5.69
N LYS A 26 0.80 29.71 -5.62
CA LYS A 26 0.07 30.11 -4.40
C LYS A 26 -0.68 28.91 -3.82
N ILE A 27 -0.65 28.78 -2.50
CA ILE A 27 -1.44 27.79 -1.74
C ILE A 27 -2.52 28.54 -0.98
N PHE A 28 -3.77 28.18 -1.26
CA PHE A 28 -4.93 28.72 -0.57
C PHE A 28 -5.24 27.84 0.65
N GLN A 29 -5.69 28.45 1.75
CA GLN A 29 -5.95 27.76 3.02
C GLN A 29 -7.35 28.02 3.59
N ASP A 30 -8.09 28.95 2.99
CA ASP A 30 -9.39 29.40 3.46
C ASP A 30 -10.37 29.44 2.29
N LEU A 31 -11.58 28.90 2.48
CA LEU A 31 -12.59 28.79 1.43
C LEU A 31 -13.16 30.16 1.02
N VAL A 32 -13.31 31.09 1.96
CA VAL A 32 -13.86 32.43 1.69
C VAL A 32 -12.89 33.21 0.82
N VAL A 33 -11.60 33.22 1.17
CA VAL A 33 -10.54 33.86 0.38
C VAL A 33 -10.40 33.18 -0.98
N SER A 34 -10.45 31.85 -1.04
CA SER A 34 -10.37 31.09 -2.30
C SER A 34 -11.50 31.44 -3.26
N SER A 35 -12.70 31.66 -2.73
CA SER A 35 -13.91 31.96 -3.51
C SER A 35 -13.90 33.35 -4.15
N GLN A 36 -13.02 34.26 -3.71
CA GLN A 36 -12.84 35.57 -4.34
C GLN A 36 -12.07 35.50 -5.66
N THR A 37 -11.21 34.48 -5.82
CA THR A 37 -10.38 34.28 -7.02
C THR A 37 -10.38 32.80 -7.44
N PRO A 38 -11.53 32.19 -7.75
CA PRO A 38 -11.68 30.74 -7.91
C PRO A 38 -10.83 30.18 -9.05
N ASP A 39 -10.62 30.96 -10.12
CA ASP A 39 -9.80 30.57 -11.26
C ASP A 39 -8.29 30.50 -10.94
N GLU A 40 -7.84 31.20 -9.89
CA GLU A 40 -6.44 31.15 -9.43
C GLU A 40 -6.15 29.94 -8.53
N VAL A 41 -7.19 29.29 -8.00
CA VAL A 41 -7.05 28.21 -7.01
C VAL A 41 -6.58 26.93 -7.69
N LYS A 42 -5.26 26.70 -7.64
CA LYS A 42 -4.62 25.45 -8.09
C LYS A 42 -4.26 24.52 -6.93
N ASN A 43 -3.95 25.08 -5.78
CA ASN A 43 -3.53 24.34 -4.59
C ASN A 43 -4.37 24.83 -3.41
N LEU A 44 -5.18 23.94 -2.84
CA LEU A 44 -6.06 24.23 -1.71
C LEU A 44 -5.74 23.28 -0.56
N ASN A 45 -5.43 23.83 0.61
CA ASN A 45 -5.13 23.08 1.82
C ASN A 45 -6.10 23.46 2.93
N LEU A 46 -7.05 22.58 3.19
CA LEU A 46 -8.05 22.68 4.24
C LEU A 46 -7.76 21.71 5.40
N ARG A 47 -6.50 21.30 5.59
CA ARG A 47 -6.11 20.38 6.67
C ARG A 47 -6.50 20.94 8.03
N ALA A 48 -7.10 20.10 8.88
CA ALA A 48 -7.40 20.45 10.27
C ALA A 48 -8.28 21.71 10.44
N ASN A 49 -9.29 21.83 9.59
CA ASN A 49 -10.27 22.92 9.61
C ASN A 49 -11.60 22.52 10.28
N ASN A 50 -11.65 21.37 10.98
CA ASN A 50 -12.85 20.83 11.63
C ASN A 50 -14.05 20.69 10.68
N LEU A 51 -13.81 20.35 9.41
CA LEU A 51 -14.86 20.10 8.43
C LEU A 51 -15.57 18.78 8.75
N PHE A 52 -16.91 18.77 8.70
CA PHE A 52 -17.74 17.57 8.91
C PHE A 52 -18.29 16.98 7.61
N GLU A 53 -18.28 17.76 6.54
CA GLU A 53 -18.65 17.37 5.18
C GLU A 53 -17.71 18.04 4.18
N MET A 54 -17.60 17.47 2.99
CA MET A 54 -16.90 18.12 1.89
C MET A 54 -17.68 19.36 1.44
N PRO A 55 -17.12 20.58 1.52
CA PRO A 55 -17.83 21.81 1.17
C PRO A 55 -18.23 21.83 -0.31
N SER A 56 -19.50 22.09 -0.61
CA SER A 56 -20.01 22.04 -1.99
C SER A 56 -19.41 23.11 -2.89
N GLU A 57 -18.98 24.25 -2.33
CA GLU A 57 -18.38 25.39 -3.03
C GLU A 57 -17.08 25.03 -3.73
N ILE A 58 -16.42 23.94 -3.29
CA ILE A 58 -15.16 23.46 -3.86
C ILE A 58 -15.28 23.10 -5.35
N GLN A 59 -16.49 22.80 -5.82
CA GLN A 59 -16.77 22.55 -7.24
C GLN A 59 -16.49 23.77 -8.15
N ASN A 60 -16.43 24.97 -7.56
CA ASN A 60 -16.14 26.20 -8.29
C ASN A 60 -14.66 26.35 -8.65
N PHE A 61 -13.76 25.63 -7.97
CA PHE A 61 -12.31 25.70 -8.20
C PHE A 61 -11.89 24.81 -9.38
N ARG A 62 -12.29 25.19 -10.60
CA ARG A 62 -12.08 24.40 -11.83
C ARG A 62 -10.61 24.14 -12.19
N ASN A 63 -9.70 24.97 -11.66
CA ASN A 63 -8.26 24.86 -11.87
C ASN A 63 -7.52 24.09 -10.77
N LEU A 64 -8.25 23.54 -9.78
CA LEU A 64 -7.68 22.82 -8.66
C LEU A 64 -6.91 21.58 -9.14
N ARG A 65 -5.64 21.48 -8.71
CA ARG A 65 -4.71 20.38 -9.00
C ARG A 65 -4.32 19.61 -7.74
N HIS A 66 -4.20 20.30 -6.61
CA HIS A 66 -3.86 19.70 -5.33
C HIS A 66 -4.89 20.10 -4.29
N LEU A 67 -5.56 19.11 -3.71
CA LEU A 67 -6.50 19.29 -2.62
C LEU A 67 -6.02 18.49 -1.41
N ASN A 68 -5.87 19.17 -0.28
CA ASN A 68 -5.59 18.54 1.00
C ASN A 68 -6.72 18.86 1.98
N VAL A 69 -7.49 17.84 2.37
CA VAL A 69 -8.54 17.90 3.40
C VAL A 69 -8.21 16.98 4.59
N MET A 70 -6.93 16.62 4.73
CA MET A 70 -6.44 15.70 5.75
C MET A 70 -6.79 16.17 7.16
N LYS A 71 -6.99 15.24 8.10
CA LYS A 71 -7.21 15.54 9.52
C LYS A 71 -8.41 16.46 9.76
N ASN A 72 -9.55 16.14 9.15
CA ASN A 72 -10.84 16.76 9.46
C ASN A 72 -11.78 15.71 10.06
N ASN A 73 -13.06 16.01 10.17
CA ASN A 73 -14.10 15.10 10.63
C ASN A 73 -15.08 14.76 9.48
N ILE A 74 -14.59 14.78 8.21
CA ILE A 74 -15.47 14.67 7.05
C ILE A 74 -16.09 13.28 7.01
N GLU A 75 -17.40 13.21 7.24
CA GLU A 75 -18.19 11.97 7.14
C GLU A 75 -18.80 11.78 5.75
N PHE A 76 -19.13 12.89 5.09
CA PHE A 76 -19.89 12.92 3.85
C PHE A 76 -19.13 13.61 2.72
N TRP A 77 -19.06 12.93 1.57
CA TRP A 77 -18.57 13.46 0.32
C TRP A 77 -19.58 13.14 -0.79
N SER A 78 -20.36 14.15 -1.19
CA SER A 78 -21.43 14.00 -2.16
C SER A 78 -20.94 14.07 -3.61
N ASP A 79 -21.73 13.56 -4.55
CA ASP A 79 -21.43 13.68 -5.98
C ASP A 79 -21.34 15.13 -6.45
N SER A 80 -22.13 16.04 -5.86
CA SER A 80 -22.07 17.47 -6.14
C SER A 80 -20.73 18.11 -5.76
N ALA A 81 -19.99 17.51 -4.81
CA ALA A 81 -18.69 17.98 -4.35
C ALA A 81 -17.51 17.21 -5.00
N THR A 82 -17.69 16.67 -6.22
CA THR A 82 -16.72 15.77 -6.87
C THR A 82 -16.34 16.21 -8.30
N ASN A 83 -16.46 17.50 -8.60
CA ASN A 83 -16.16 18.02 -9.94
C ASN A 83 -14.79 18.72 -10.01
N PHE A 84 -13.72 17.93 -10.07
CA PHE A 84 -12.34 18.44 -10.14
C PHE A 84 -11.63 18.02 -11.44
N PRO A 85 -11.89 18.70 -12.57
CA PRO A 85 -11.43 18.24 -13.88
C PRO A 85 -9.91 18.24 -14.03
N LYS A 86 -9.17 19.02 -13.23
CA LYS A 86 -7.71 19.13 -13.26
C LYS A 86 -7.02 18.53 -12.04
N LEU A 87 -7.75 17.88 -11.13
CA LEU A 87 -7.17 17.37 -9.88
C LEU A 87 -6.15 16.28 -10.19
N GLU A 88 -4.95 16.43 -9.62
CA GLU A 88 -3.84 15.49 -9.76
C GLU A 88 -3.53 14.79 -8.44
N VAL A 89 -3.73 15.49 -7.32
CA VAL A 89 -3.47 14.96 -5.96
C VAL A 89 -4.62 15.29 -5.03
N LEU A 90 -5.15 14.26 -4.37
CA LEU A 90 -6.16 14.37 -3.33
C LEU A 90 -5.66 13.71 -2.05
N LEU A 91 -5.49 14.49 -0.98
CA LEU A 91 -5.16 13.99 0.36
C LEU A 91 -6.41 14.10 1.23
N PHE A 92 -7.03 12.96 1.52
CA PHE A 92 -8.27 12.81 2.30
C PHE A 92 -8.05 12.01 3.59
N ASN A 93 -6.81 11.64 3.89
CA ASN A 93 -6.53 10.78 5.02
C ASN A 93 -6.80 11.44 6.38
N GLU A 94 -6.98 10.63 7.43
CA GLU A 94 -7.37 11.08 8.77
C GLU A 94 -8.73 11.83 8.76
N ASN A 95 -9.81 11.14 8.37
CA ASN A 95 -11.19 11.66 8.38
C ASN A 95 -12.16 10.56 8.86
N GLU A 96 -13.46 10.78 8.77
CA GLU A 96 -14.51 9.83 9.17
C GLU A 96 -15.33 9.33 7.96
N LEU A 97 -14.74 9.37 6.75
CA LEU A 97 -15.45 9.13 5.49
C LEU A 97 -15.92 7.68 5.41
N LYS A 98 -17.22 7.48 5.18
CA LYS A 98 -17.84 6.14 5.10
C LYS A 98 -17.92 5.59 3.69
N GLN A 99 -18.03 6.47 2.69
CA GLN A 99 -18.19 6.12 1.28
C GLN A 99 -17.54 7.18 0.38
N ILE A 100 -17.09 6.74 -0.80
CA ILE A 100 -16.61 7.63 -1.87
C ILE A 100 -17.74 7.80 -2.88
N PRO A 101 -18.02 9.03 -3.35
CA PRO A 101 -19.03 9.27 -4.37
C PRO A 101 -18.69 8.57 -5.70
N ASN A 102 -19.72 8.07 -6.38
CA ASN A 102 -19.56 7.38 -7.67
C ASN A 102 -19.00 8.28 -8.76
N SER A 103 -19.23 9.59 -8.64
CA SER A 103 -18.66 10.62 -9.52
C SER A 103 -17.16 10.85 -9.33
N ILE A 104 -16.46 10.08 -8.48
CA ILE A 104 -15.00 10.12 -8.39
C ILE A 104 -14.34 9.89 -9.76
N ASP A 105 -15.02 9.18 -10.66
CA ASP A 105 -14.60 9.02 -12.03
C ASP A 105 -14.53 10.34 -12.82
N LEU A 106 -15.11 11.44 -12.37
CA LEU A 106 -14.91 12.75 -12.99
C LEU A 106 -13.49 13.29 -12.79
N CYS A 107 -12.76 12.81 -11.79
CA CYS A 107 -11.38 13.21 -11.49
C CYS A 107 -10.34 12.53 -12.40
N GLN A 108 -10.53 12.60 -13.72
CA GLN A 108 -9.76 11.88 -14.75
C GLN A 108 -8.25 12.20 -14.78
N ASN A 109 -7.82 13.28 -14.12
CA ASN A 109 -6.42 13.67 -14.00
C ASN A 109 -5.72 13.16 -12.74
N LEU A 110 -6.44 12.48 -11.84
CA LEU A 110 -5.93 12.07 -10.54
C LEU A 110 -4.77 11.09 -10.71
N ARG A 111 -3.65 11.40 -10.05
CA ARG A 111 -2.41 10.62 -10.06
C ARG A 111 -2.11 10.05 -8.68
N LYS A 112 -2.46 10.77 -7.62
CA LYS A 112 -2.30 10.35 -6.24
C LYS A 112 -3.59 10.60 -5.47
N ILE A 113 -4.04 9.59 -4.75
CA ILE A 113 -5.11 9.70 -3.79
C ILE A 113 -4.71 9.00 -2.49
N ASP A 114 -4.96 9.69 -1.38
CA ASP A 114 -4.76 9.14 -0.04
C ASP A 114 -6.06 9.20 0.75
N LEU A 115 -6.61 8.03 1.04
CA LEU A 115 -7.87 7.80 1.75
C LEU A 115 -7.63 7.14 3.11
N SER A 116 -6.38 7.08 3.57
CA SER A 116 -5.99 6.30 4.74
C SER A 116 -6.63 6.83 6.03
N ALA A 117 -6.85 5.99 7.03
CA ALA A 117 -7.47 6.38 8.30
C ALA A 117 -8.85 7.06 8.09
N ASN A 118 -9.76 6.33 7.49
CA ASN A 118 -11.18 6.66 7.31
C ASN A 118 -12.06 5.48 7.80
N LYS A 119 -13.35 5.45 7.43
CA LYS A 119 -14.31 4.38 7.75
C LYS A 119 -14.89 3.72 6.50
N LEU A 120 -14.10 3.66 5.42
CA LEU A 120 -14.53 3.12 4.14
C LEU A 120 -14.74 1.60 4.23
N ASN A 121 -15.86 1.12 3.71
CA ASN A 121 -16.16 -0.33 3.63
C ASN A 121 -15.84 -0.93 2.25
N GLU A 122 -15.78 -0.09 1.21
CA GLU A 122 -15.48 -0.46 -0.17
C GLU A 122 -14.97 0.75 -0.96
N LEU A 123 -14.37 0.50 -2.13
CA LEU A 123 -14.19 1.51 -3.18
C LEU A 123 -15.29 1.32 -4.23
N PRO A 124 -15.87 2.40 -4.78
CA PRO A 124 -16.92 2.28 -5.80
C PRO A 124 -16.34 1.71 -7.12
N GLU A 125 -17.14 0.95 -7.88
CA GLU A 125 -16.72 0.37 -9.16
C GLU A 125 -16.21 1.43 -10.18
N ASN A 126 -16.80 2.62 -10.16
CA ASN A 126 -16.37 3.74 -11.01
C ASN A 126 -14.94 4.20 -10.73
N PHE A 127 -14.36 3.87 -9.58
CA PHE A 127 -12.97 4.18 -9.24
C PHE A 127 -11.97 3.61 -10.25
N THR A 128 -12.32 2.47 -10.86
CA THR A 128 -11.52 1.82 -11.92
C THR A 128 -11.34 2.70 -13.17
N LYS A 129 -12.14 3.76 -13.34
CA LYS A 129 -12.01 4.70 -14.46
C LYS A 129 -10.86 5.72 -14.30
N LEU A 130 -10.20 5.78 -13.15
CA LEU A 130 -9.07 6.69 -12.89
C LEU A 130 -7.78 6.23 -13.58
N LYS A 131 -7.73 6.32 -14.91
CA LYS A 131 -6.66 5.71 -15.72
C LYS A 131 -5.27 6.34 -15.53
N LYS A 132 -5.17 7.54 -14.95
CA LYS A 132 -3.88 8.22 -14.65
C LYS A 132 -3.35 7.95 -13.25
N LEU A 133 -4.08 7.20 -12.43
CA LEU A 133 -3.70 6.94 -11.05
C LEU A 133 -2.37 6.17 -10.99
N LYS A 134 -1.48 6.62 -10.11
CA LYS A 134 -0.15 6.07 -9.88
C LYS A 134 0.03 5.61 -8.43
N HIS A 135 -0.50 6.39 -7.49
CA HIS A 135 -0.40 6.12 -6.06
C HIS A 135 -1.80 6.05 -5.47
N LEU A 136 -2.11 4.90 -4.89
CA LEU A 136 -3.39 4.62 -4.26
C LEU A 136 -3.12 4.15 -2.83
N THR A 137 -3.53 4.94 -1.85
CA THR A 137 -3.39 4.59 -0.43
C THR A 137 -4.75 4.66 0.24
N PHE A 138 -5.14 3.60 0.93
CA PHE A 138 -6.39 3.50 1.68
C PHE A 138 -6.23 2.65 2.94
N SER A 139 -5.03 2.70 3.52
CA SER A 139 -4.67 1.98 4.73
C SER A 139 -5.55 2.38 5.92
N VAL A 140 -5.74 1.50 6.90
CA VAL A 140 -6.53 1.81 8.11
C VAL A 140 -7.97 2.22 7.75
N ASN A 141 -8.70 1.30 7.13
CA ASN A 141 -10.13 1.42 6.81
C ASN A 141 -10.85 0.10 7.17
N ASN A 142 -12.10 -0.06 6.72
CA ASN A 142 -12.91 -1.26 6.91
C ASN A 142 -13.15 -1.99 5.57
N ILE A 143 -12.24 -1.83 4.59
CA ILE A 143 -12.45 -2.34 3.24
C ILE A 143 -12.34 -3.87 3.24
N SER A 144 -13.40 -4.53 2.77
CA SER A 144 -13.47 -6.00 2.66
C SER A 144 -13.43 -6.49 1.21
N ILE A 145 -13.74 -5.63 0.25
CA ILE A 145 -13.73 -5.93 -1.19
C ILE A 145 -13.14 -4.79 -2.00
N LEU A 146 -12.43 -5.14 -3.08
CA LEU A 146 -11.94 -4.21 -4.09
C LEU A 146 -12.75 -4.36 -5.39
N PRO A 147 -12.89 -3.28 -6.18
CA PRO A 147 -13.53 -3.35 -7.49
C PRO A 147 -12.92 -4.43 -8.40
N GLU A 148 -13.77 -5.18 -9.11
CA GLU A 148 -13.35 -6.35 -9.88
C GLU A 148 -12.31 -5.98 -10.97
N ASP A 149 -12.46 -4.81 -11.60
CA ASP A 149 -11.57 -4.31 -12.66
C ASP A 149 -10.55 -3.26 -12.19
N LEU A 150 -10.11 -3.32 -10.92
CA LEU A 150 -9.03 -2.46 -10.40
C LEU A 150 -7.76 -2.53 -11.27
N GLY A 151 -7.50 -3.70 -11.88
CA GLY A 151 -6.41 -3.90 -12.84
C GLY A 151 -6.44 -3.00 -14.08
N SER A 152 -7.57 -2.35 -14.37
CA SER A 152 -7.69 -1.41 -15.48
C SER A 152 -7.01 -0.07 -15.22
N CYS A 153 -6.67 0.24 -13.96
CA CYS A 153 -5.81 1.36 -13.57
C CYS A 153 -4.33 1.05 -13.86
N LYS A 154 -3.99 0.78 -15.12
CA LYS A 154 -2.69 0.25 -15.59
C LYS A 154 -1.45 1.10 -15.22
N ASN A 155 -1.66 2.33 -14.76
CA ASN A 155 -0.59 3.26 -14.39
C ASN A 155 -0.21 3.20 -12.91
N ILE A 156 -0.89 2.39 -12.09
CA ILE A 156 -0.56 2.26 -10.66
C ILE A 156 0.85 1.72 -10.48
N GLU A 157 1.62 2.42 -9.66
CA GLU A 157 3.01 2.15 -9.28
C GLU A 157 3.12 1.76 -7.79
N VAL A 158 2.21 2.25 -6.95
CA VAL A 158 2.17 2.01 -5.49
C VAL A 158 0.74 1.77 -5.03
N ILE A 159 0.53 0.69 -4.27
CA ILE A 159 -0.69 0.47 -3.49
C ILE A 159 -0.33 0.21 -2.02
N GLU A 160 -0.94 0.97 -1.13
CA GLU A 160 -0.93 0.73 0.32
C GLU A 160 -2.37 0.52 0.78
N MET A 161 -2.65 -0.68 1.26
CA MET A 161 -3.99 -1.09 1.71
C MET A 161 -3.94 -1.92 3.00
N ASP A 162 -2.90 -1.71 3.78
CA ASP A 162 -2.73 -2.35 5.07
C ASP A 162 -3.83 -1.94 6.06
N ASN A 163 -4.02 -2.73 7.11
CA ASN A 163 -5.01 -2.46 8.16
C ASN A 163 -6.43 -2.32 7.60
N ASN A 164 -6.88 -3.35 6.87
CA ASN A 164 -8.22 -3.47 6.30
C ASN A 164 -8.81 -4.86 6.62
N GLN A 165 -9.89 -5.24 5.94
CA GLN A 165 -10.60 -6.52 6.11
C GLN A 165 -10.53 -7.39 4.85
N LEU A 166 -9.53 -7.18 3.99
CA LEU A 166 -9.39 -7.91 2.73
C LEU A 166 -8.98 -9.36 2.98
N SER A 167 -9.57 -10.28 2.23
CA SER A 167 -9.21 -11.70 2.22
C SER A 167 -8.79 -12.21 0.84
N PHE A 168 -9.03 -11.44 -0.22
CA PHE A 168 -8.62 -11.73 -1.59
C PHE A 168 -8.34 -10.42 -2.36
N LEU A 169 -7.60 -10.55 -3.47
CA LEU A 169 -7.46 -9.49 -4.47
C LEU A 169 -8.25 -9.87 -5.73
N PRO A 170 -8.79 -8.90 -6.50
CA PRO A 170 -9.47 -9.20 -7.75
C PRO A 170 -8.48 -9.79 -8.76
N ALA A 171 -8.92 -10.75 -9.58
CA ALA A 171 -8.06 -11.43 -10.56
C ALA A 171 -7.34 -10.45 -11.53
N THR A 172 -7.96 -9.29 -11.78
CA THR A 172 -7.39 -8.25 -12.63
C THR A 172 -6.17 -7.56 -12.02
N ILE A 173 -5.87 -7.72 -10.73
CA ILE A 173 -4.72 -7.07 -10.06
C ILE A 173 -3.41 -7.36 -10.81
N SER A 174 -3.27 -8.57 -11.38
CA SER A 174 -2.13 -9.00 -12.18
C SER A 174 -1.87 -8.12 -13.43
N LYS A 175 -2.85 -7.33 -13.88
CA LYS A 175 -2.73 -6.38 -14.99
C LYS A 175 -1.93 -5.12 -14.61
N LEU A 176 -1.66 -4.88 -13.33
CA LEU A 176 -0.89 -3.72 -12.84
C LEU A 176 0.63 -3.88 -13.10
N LYS A 177 1.04 -3.83 -14.37
CA LYS A 177 2.43 -4.07 -14.81
C LYS A 177 3.45 -3.02 -14.35
N LYS A 178 2.98 -1.88 -13.83
CA LYS A 178 3.84 -0.81 -13.28
C LYS A 178 3.99 -0.88 -11.76
N LEU A 179 3.25 -1.75 -11.08
CA LEU A 179 3.27 -1.88 -9.64
C LEU A 179 4.68 -2.24 -9.16
N SER A 180 5.18 -1.42 -8.23
CA SER A 180 6.54 -1.49 -7.67
C SER A 180 6.55 -1.65 -6.16
N PHE A 181 5.46 -1.25 -5.50
CA PHE A 181 5.25 -1.37 -4.07
C PHE A 181 3.81 -1.83 -3.82
N LEU A 182 3.66 -2.89 -3.01
CA LEU A 182 2.37 -3.43 -2.60
C LEU A 182 2.41 -3.77 -1.12
N ASP A 183 1.56 -3.11 -0.34
CA ASP A 183 1.35 -3.44 1.08
C ASP A 183 -0.08 -3.90 1.31
N ILE A 184 -0.22 -5.17 1.71
CA ILE A 184 -1.49 -5.78 2.13
C ILE A 184 -1.40 -6.31 3.56
N SER A 185 -0.46 -5.82 4.36
CA SER A 185 -0.27 -6.25 5.75
C SER A 185 -1.49 -5.93 6.62
N TYR A 186 -1.64 -6.60 7.77
CA TYR A 186 -2.77 -6.39 8.68
C TYR A 186 -4.14 -6.54 7.97
N ASN A 187 -4.31 -7.65 7.27
CA ASN A 187 -5.56 -8.04 6.60
C ASN A 187 -5.95 -9.47 7.02
N GLN A 188 -6.81 -10.13 6.22
CA GLN A 188 -7.37 -11.44 6.52
C GLN A 188 -7.02 -12.49 5.46
N PHE A 189 -5.89 -12.33 4.75
CA PHE A 189 -5.46 -13.28 3.73
C PHE A 189 -5.04 -14.61 4.36
N ASN A 190 -5.70 -15.70 3.97
CA ASN A 190 -5.35 -17.07 4.39
C ASN A 190 -4.47 -17.79 3.34
N GLU A 191 -4.55 -17.34 2.09
CA GLU A 191 -3.80 -17.84 0.94
C GLU A 191 -3.47 -16.70 -0.03
N LEU A 192 -2.51 -16.95 -0.93
CA LEU A 192 -2.23 -16.10 -2.07
C LEU A 192 -2.59 -16.85 -3.34
N ASP A 193 -3.41 -16.25 -4.19
CA ASP A 193 -3.67 -16.78 -5.53
C ASP A 193 -2.40 -16.63 -6.40
N GLU A 194 -1.99 -17.73 -7.00
CA GLU A 194 -0.86 -17.80 -7.93
C GLU A 194 -0.96 -16.78 -9.08
N ASN A 195 -2.19 -16.48 -9.52
CA ASN A 195 -2.48 -15.56 -10.60
C ASN A 195 -2.15 -14.10 -10.25
N TRP A 196 -2.10 -13.75 -8.95
CA TRP A 196 -1.72 -12.40 -8.53
C TRP A 196 -0.24 -12.14 -8.75
N LEU A 197 0.61 -13.16 -8.66
CA LEU A 197 2.07 -13.02 -8.54
C LEU A 197 2.80 -12.70 -9.85
N HIS A 198 2.12 -12.00 -10.76
CA HIS A 198 2.66 -11.61 -12.06
C HIS A 198 2.87 -10.08 -12.16
N PHE A 199 3.70 -9.55 -11.25
CA PHE A 199 4.09 -8.14 -11.18
C PHE A 199 5.57 -7.94 -11.61
N PRO A 200 5.85 -7.63 -12.89
CA PRO A 200 7.22 -7.62 -13.42
C PRO A 200 8.13 -6.52 -12.86
N LYS A 201 7.56 -5.52 -12.17
CA LYS A 201 8.28 -4.39 -11.57
C LYS A 201 8.20 -4.35 -10.05
N LEU A 202 7.54 -5.31 -9.39
CA LEU A 202 7.37 -5.29 -7.95
C LEU A 202 8.72 -5.43 -7.26
N LYS A 203 9.02 -4.50 -6.36
CA LYS A 203 10.25 -4.43 -5.58
C LYS A 203 10.00 -4.67 -4.11
N HIS A 204 8.88 -4.20 -3.59
CA HIS A 204 8.52 -4.33 -2.17
C HIS A 204 7.15 -4.97 -2.08
N PHE A 205 7.06 -6.06 -1.32
CA PHE A 205 5.82 -6.75 -1.04
C PHE A 205 5.72 -7.02 0.46
N ASN A 206 4.75 -6.39 1.11
CA ASN A 206 4.47 -6.57 2.52
C ASN A 206 3.17 -7.36 2.72
N LEU A 207 3.29 -8.49 3.41
CA LEU A 207 2.28 -9.49 3.73
C LEU A 207 2.16 -9.71 5.24
N ASP A 208 2.84 -8.88 6.06
CA ASP A 208 2.90 -9.03 7.50
C ASP A 208 1.49 -9.07 8.13
N TYR A 209 1.33 -9.76 9.27
CA TYR A 209 0.07 -9.78 10.03
C TYR A 209 -1.13 -10.21 9.17
N ASN A 210 -1.00 -11.35 8.52
CA ASN A 210 -2.09 -12.05 7.84
C ASN A 210 -2.25 -13.44 8.45
N LYS A 211 -2.95 -14.35 7.76
CA LYS A 211 -3.19 -15.72 8.21
C LYS A 211 -2.63 -16.75 7.22
N LEU A 212 -1.67 -16.35 6.39
CA LEU A 212 -1.12 -17.17 5.31
C LEU A 212 -0.54 -18.47 5.86
N SER A 213 -0.97 -19.60 5.29
CA SER A 213 -0.45 -20.93 5.64
C SER A 213 0.62 -21.43 4.67
N THR A 214 0.62 -20.90 3.44
CA THR A 214 1.58 -21.22 2.38
C THR A 214 1.90 -19.97 1.55
N ILE A 215 3.00 -20.05 0.79
CA ILE A 215 3.29 -19.13 -0.32
C ILE A 215 3.40 -20.00 -1.58
N PRO A 216 2.66 -19.69 -2.67
CA PRO A 216 2.66 -20.50 -3.87
C PRO A 216 4.01 -20.40 -4.61
N ALA A 217 4.33 -21.41 -5.43
CA ALA A 217 5.62 -21.49 -6.10
C ALA A 217 5.86 -20.29 -7.04
N GLU A 218 4.79 -19.74 -7.61
CA GLU A 218 4.72 -18.62 -8.54
C GLU A 218 5.28 -17.32 -7.96
N VAL A 219 5.60 -17.26 -6.66
CA VAL A 219 6.41 -16.18 -6.08
C VAL A 219 7.71 -15.96 -6.88
N TYR A 220 8.25 -17.00 -7.53
CA TYR A 220 9.41 -16.87 -8.42
C TYR A 220 9.20 -15.87 -9.57
N ASN A 221 7.97 -15.55 -9.96
CA ASN A 221 7.64 -14.60 -11.02
C ASN A 221 7.97 -13.15 -10.65
N LEU A 222 8.11 -12.84 -9.35
CA LEU A 222 8.46 -11.51 -8.85
C LEU A 222 9.96 -11.22 -9.03
N LYS A 223 10.46 -11.29 -10.26
CA LYS A 223 11.90 -11.24 -10.60
C LYS A 223 12.62 -9.97 -10.14
N LYS A 224 11.90 -8.87 -9.88
CA LYS A 224 12.45 -7.60 -9.40
C LYS A 224 12.29 -7.39 -7.90
N LEU A 225 11.77 -8.37 -7.17
CA LEU A 225 11.52 -8.25 -5.74
C LEU A 225 12.84 -8.09 -4.99
N GLU A 226 12.89 -7.06 -4.17
CA GLU A 226 14.04 -6.63 -3.36
C GLU A 226 13.75 -6.88 -1.87
N VAL A 227 12.50 -6.64 -1.44
CA VAL A 227 12.05 -6.80 -0.06
C VAL A 227 10.76 -7.61 -0.03
N LEU A 228 10.77 -8.67 0.77
CA LEU A 228 9.60 -9.50 1.05
C LEU A 228 9.41 -9.63 2.56
N GLN A 229 8.27 -9.16 3.05
CA GLN A 229 7.90 -9.20 4.47
C GLN A 229 6.66 -10.08 4.62
N ILE A 230 6.75 -11.13 5.44
CA ILE A 230 5.69 -12.12 5.71
C ILE A 230 5.69 -12.52 7.19
N ASN A 231 6.02 -11.58 8.08
CA ASN A 231 6.03 -11.79 9.52
C ASN A 231 4.61 -12.04 10.05
N PHE A 232 4.48 -12.68 11.20
CA PHE A 232 3.19 -12.87 11.89
C PHE A 232 2.13 -13.51 10.97
N ASN A 233 2.47 -14.69 10.44
CA ASN A 233 1.60 -15.52 9.62
C ASN A 233 1.63 -16.97 10.17
N ASN A 234 1.03 -17.93 9.45
CA ASN A 234 0.93 -19.34 9.84
C ASN A 234 1.78 -20.26 8.95
N LEU A 235 2.85 -19.74 8.34
CA LEU A 235 3.66 -20.48 7.37
C LEU A 235 4.43 -21.62 8.05
N LYS A 236 4.35 -22.83 7.48
CA LYS A 236 5.13 -23.99 7.93
C LYS A 236 6.40 -24.22 7.10
N GLU A 237 6.37 -23.78 5.84
CA GLU A 237 7.48 -23.85 4.91
C GLU A 237 7.44 -22.68 3.92
N LEU A 238 8.57 -22.44 3.26
CA LEU A 238 8.62 -21.60 2.07
C LEU A 238 8.73 -22.50 0.83
N PRO A 239 8.18 -22.11 -0.32
CA PRO A 239 8.37 -22.88 -1.55
C PRO A 239 9.86 -22.87 -1.94
N GLU A 240 10.36 -24.01 -2.44
CA GLU A 240 11.75 -24.12 -2.95
C GLU A 240 12.04 -23.08 -4.04
N SER A 241 11.02 -22.66 -4.79
CA SER A 241 11.13 -21.64 -5.83
C SER A 241 11.49 -20.23 -5.32
N ILE A 242 11.37 -19.95 -4.02
CA ILE A 242 11.75 -18.66 -3.42
C ILE A 242 13.22 -18.31 -3.72
N VAL A 243 14.08 -19.33 -3.87
CA VAL A 243 15.50 -19.16 -4.18
C VAL A 243 15.75 -18.53 -5.56
N ASN A 244 14.72 -18.48 -6.41
CA ASN A 244 14.77 -17.83 -7.72
C ASN A 244 14.57 -16.31 -7.68
N LEU A 245 14.32 -15.73 -6.50
CA LEU A 245 14.22 -14.28 -6.29
C LEU A 245 15.62 -13.66 -6.20
N GLN A 246 16.31 -13.62 -7.33
CA GLN A 246 17.74 -13.25 -7.39
C GLN A 246 18.03 -11.79 -7.00
N ASN A 247 17.03 -10.90 -6.94
CA ASN A 247 17.21 -9.52 -6.47
C ASN A 247 16.85 -9.32 -4.99
N LEU A 248 16.36 -10.37 -4.31
CA LEU A 248 15.91 -10.28 -2.93
C LEU A 248 17.09 -9.96 -2.02
N ASN A 249 16.98 -8.84 -1.31
CA ASN A 249 17.98 -8.38 -0.35
C ASN A 249 17.49 -8.48 1.10
N THR A 250 16.18 -8.44 1.33
CA THR A 250 15.58 -8.54 2.66
C THR A 250 14.42 -9.52 2.62
N LEU A 251 14.49 -10.54 3.48
CA LEU A 251 13.42 -11.50 3.72
C LEU A 251 13.12 -11.53 5.21
N THR A 252 11.90 -11.16 5.60
CA THR A 252 11.47 -11.23 6.99
C THR A 252 10.27 -12.16 7.11
N ILE A 253 10.44 -13.25 7.86
CA ILE A 253 9.43 -14.29 8.06
C ILE A 253 9.31 -14.64 9.54
N ALA A 254 9.55 -13.66 10.42
CA ALA A 254 9.46 -13.80 11.86
C ALA A 254 8.05 -14.22 12.30
N GLN A 255 7.95 -14.89 13.45
CA GLN A 255 6.67 -15.28 14.05
C GLN A 255 5.80 -16.08 13.08
N ASN A 256 6.36 -17.18 12.58
CA ASN A 256 5.69 -18.21 11.77
C ASN A 256 5.95 -19.59 12.40
N GLN A 257 5.68 -20.68 11.67
CA GLN A 257 5.88 -22.06 12.11
C GLN A 257 6.97 -22.76 11.26
N ILE A 258 7.91 -22.00 10.71
CA ILE A 258 8.97 -22.51 9.83
C ILE A 258 9.95 -23.36 10.64
N GLN A 259 10.18 -24.60 10.21
CA GLN A 259 11.20 -25.48 10.80
C GLN A 259 12.47 -25.55 9.95
N PHE A 260 12.32 -25.49 8.62
CA PHE A 260 13.39 -25.59 7.66
C PHE A 260 13.22 -24.52 6.58
N LEU A 261 14.35 -24.00 6.08
CA LEU A 261 14.37 -23.23 4.84
C LEU A 261 14.67 -24.14 3.64
N PRO A 262 14.33 -23.70 2.41
CA PRO A 262 14.72 -24.36 1.17
C PRO A 262 16.17 -24.85 1.18
N LYS A 263 16.41 -26.05 0.61
CA LYS A 263 17.74 -26.69 0.63
C LYS A 263 18.81 -25.86 -0.07
N GLU A 264 18.39 -25.04 -1.03
CA GLU A 264 19.28 -24.19 -1.83
C GLU A 264 19.18 -22.71 -1.45
N ILE A 265 18.87 -22.39 -0.19
CA ILE A 265 18.71 -20.99 0.25
C ILE A 265 19.94 -20.14 -0.05
N GLY A 266 21.14 -20.73 -0.06
CA GLY A 266 22.39 -20.09 -0.49
C GLY A 266 22.40 -19.55 -1.94
N LYS A 267 21.43 -19.93 -2.80
CA LYS A 267 21.27 -19.33 -4.15
C LYS A 267 20.80 -17.87 -4.10
N LEU A 268 20.27 -17.39 -2.97
CA LEU A 268 19.90 -15.98 -2.77
C LEU A 268 21.15 -15.12 -2.49
N LYS A 269 22.03 -15.00 -3.48
CA LYS A 269 23.34 -14.33 -3.36
C LYS A 269 23.28 -12.85 -2.94
N ASN A 270 22.14 -12.20 -3.19
CA ASN A 270 21.93 -10.79 -2.87
C ASN A 270 21.25 -10.58 -1.51
N LEU A 271 20.88 -11.65 -0.80
CA LEU A 271 20.21 -11.55 0.49
C LEU A 271 21.18 -11.02 1.55
N LYS A 272 20.82 -9.88 2.13
CA LYS A 272 21.61 -9.17 3.15
C LYS A 272 21.00 -9.31 4.53
N THR A 273 19.68 -9.44 4.61
CA THR A 273 18.94 -9.52 5.86
C THR A 273 17.93 -10.65 5.80
N LEU A 274 18.02 -11.56 6.76
CA LEU A 274 17.08 -12.65 6.96
C LEU A 274 16.60 -12.66 8.41
N ILE A 275 15.32 -12.36 8.63
CA ILE A 275 14.72 -12.37 9.98
C ILE A 275 13.83 -13.59 10.13
N LEU A 276 14.22 -14.49 11.04
CA LEU A 276 13.56 -15.76 11.35
C LEU A 276 13.03 -15.82 12.79
N THR A 277 13.16 -14.74 13.56
CA THR A 277 12.85 -14.75 14.99
C THR A 277 11.45 -15.24 15.31
N GLY A 278 11.33 -16.11 16.31
CA GLY A 278 10.04 -16.68 16.70
C GLY A 278 9.53 -17.82 15.80
N ASN A 279 10.41 -18.47 15.03
CA ASN A 279 10.13 -19.73 14.34
C ASN A 279 10.75 -20.93 15.09
N PRO A 280 10.14 -22.14 15.02
CA PRO A 280 10.66 -23.36 15.63
C PRO A 280 11.84 -23.98 14.86
N ILE A 281 12.87 -23.17 14.54
CA ILE A 281 14.06 -23.60 13.79
C ILE A 281 15.08 -24.25 14.75
N SER A 282 15.58 -25.43 14.41
CA SER A 282 16.60 -26.12 15.20
C SER A 282 17.96 -25.42 15.14
N GLN A 283 18.81 -25.64 16.13
CA GLN A 283 20.18 -25.10 16.11
C GLN A 283 21.01 -25.63 14.94
N GLU A 284 20.81 -26.89 14.56
CA GLU A 284 21.46 -27.49 13.39
C GLU A 284 21.08 -26.79 12.10
N GLU A 285 19.79 -26.53 11.90
CA GLU A 285 19.28 -25.83 10.73
C GLU A 285 19.77 -24.38 10.70
N LEU A 286 19.81 -23.70 11.84
CA LEU A 286 20.36 -22.34 11.94
C LEU A 286 21.84 -22.29 11.52
N LEU A 287 22.64 -23.30 11.91
CA LEU A 287 24.04 -23.41 11.48
C LEU A 287 24.16 -23.65 9.97
N ARG A 288 23.29 -24.49 9.39
CA ARG A 288 23.22 -24.70 7.94
C ARG A 288 22.92 -23.39 7.21
N ILE A 289 21.89 -22.67 7.64
CA ILE A 289 21.48 -21.38 7.04
C ILE A 289 22.62 -20.37 7.09
N LYS A 290 23.30 -20.22 8.24
CA LYS A 290 24.45 -19.32 8.38
C LYS A 290 25.63 -19.72 7.48
N LYS A 291 25.87 -21.02 7.29
CA LYS A 291 26.91 -21.54 6.38
C LYS A 291 26.57 -21.26 4.91
N GLU A 292 25.32 -21.41 4.53
CA GLU A 292 24.86 -21.17 3.14
C GLU A 292 24.74 -19.67 2.80
N LEU A 293 24.50 -18.82 3.80
CA LEU A 293 24.36 -17.37 3.65
C LEU A 293 25.43 -16.60 4.45
N PRO A 294 26.74 -16.78 4.17
CA PRO A 294 27.82 -16.21 4.99
C PRO A 294 27.87 -14.68 5.00
N ASN A 295 27.26 -14.02 4.01
CA ASN A 295 27.21 -12.55 3.87
C ASN A 295 25.86 -11.95 4.27
N CYS A 296 24.95 -12.75 4.84
CA CYS A 296 23.62 -12.32 5.26
C CYS A 296 23.57 -12.18 6.78
N ALA A 297 23.00 -11.07 7.27
CA ALA A 297 22.65 -10.91 8.67
C ALA A 297 21.41 -11.76 8.97
N VAL A 298 21.61 -12.89 9.65
CA VAL A 298 20.54 -13.82 10.05
C VAL A 298 20.16 -13.58 11.51
N TYR A 299 18.89 -13.22 11.74
CA TYR A 299 18.30 -13.01 13.07
C TYR A 299 17.36 -14.16 13.41
N PHE A 300 17.49 -14.72 14.62
CA PHE A 300 16.73 -15.85 15.16
C PHE A 300 16.30 -15.51 16.59
#